data_AF-T1FLA6-F1
#
_entry.id   AF-T1FLA6-F1
#
_cell.length_a   1.000
_cell.length_b   1.000
_cell.length_c   1.000
_cell.angle_alpha   90.00
_cell.angle_beta   90.00
_cell.angle_gamma   90.00
#
_symmetry.space_group_name_H-M   'P 1'
#
loop_
_entity.id
_entity.type
_entity.pdbx_description
1 polymer ?
#
loop_
_entity_poly.entity_id
_entity_poly.type
_entity_poly.pdbx_seq_one_letter_code
_entity_poly.pdbx_strand_id
1 'polypeptide(L)'
;MDFYNCEDIRIGKKILTSDLDALNLEKDDKIKPNSSGNSKKDKVSDLILTVKTILSNKIESKLPQYAALNLFKIPSSKKAKFESILDEKLKKLEELFIEERNIFREIVNDAAINNSPK
;
A
#
# COMPACT_ATOMS: atom_id res chain seq x y z
N MET A 1 -13.27 -17.64 1.45
CA MET A 1 -12.06 -17.32 2.23
C MET A 1 -12.26 -15.94 2.82
N ASP A 2 -12.09 -15.80 4.13
CA ASP A 2 -12.11 -14.48 4.77
C ASP A 2 -10.88 -13.69 4.34
N PHE A 3 -11.12 -12.43 3.97
CA PHE A 3 -10.13 -11.53 3.42
C PHE A 3 -8.99 -11.20 4.40
N TYR A 4 -9.36 -11.03 5.68
CA TYR A 4 -8.46 -10.96 6.83
C TYR A 4 -8.91 -12.00 7.86
N ASN A 5 -7.97 -12.66 8.50
CA ASN A 5 -8.27 -13.55 9.62
C ASN A 5 -8.13 -12.81 10.97
N CYS A 6 -8.52 -13.48 12.07
CA CYS A 6 -8.43 -12.90 13.41
C CYS A 6 -7.00 -12.49 13.80
N GLU A 7 -5.99 -13.20 13.30
CA GLU A 7 -4.58 -12.93 13.60
C GLU A 7 -4.09 -11.67 12.86
N ASP A 8 -4.49 -11.49 11.61
CA ASP A 8 -4.24 -10.27 10.83
C ASP A 8 -4.80 -9.04 11.56
N ILE A 9 -6.04 -9.15 12.07
CA ILE A 9 -6.69 -8.07 12.84
C ILE A 9 -5.95 -7.81 14.15
N ARG A 10 -5.51 -8.86 14.85
CA ARG A 10 -4.77 -8.75 16.11
C ARG A 10 -3.43 -8.03 15.92
N ILE A 11 -2.68 -8.41 14.89
CA ILE A 11 -1.40 -7.79 14.54
C ILE A 11 -1.62 -6.33 14.13
N GLY A 12 -2.59 -6.08 13.24
CA GLY A 12 -2.93 -4.73 12.79
C GLY A 12 -3.30 -3.80 13.94
N LYS A 13 -4.09 -4.27 14.91
CA LYS A 13 -4.40 -3.51 16.13
C LYS A 13 -3.15 -3.16 16.92
N LYS A 14 -2.25 -4.13 17.14
CA LYS A 14 -1.02 -3.91 17.91
C LYS A 14 -0.12 -2.85 17.26
N ILE A 15 0.07 -2.92 15.95
CA ILE A 15 0.84 -1.93 15.19
C ILE A 15 0.19 -0.55 15.32
N LEU A 16 -1.11 -0.46 15.03
CA LEU A 16 -1.84 0.81 15.08
C LEU A 16 -1.77 1.47 16.46
N THR A 17 -1.94 0.70 17.55
CA THR A 17 -1.80 1.24 18.91
C THR A 17 -0.38 1.74 19.17
N SER A 18 0.64 0.99 18.77
CA SER A 18 2.04 1.40 18.94
C SER A 18 2.35 2.69 18.19
N ASP A 19 1.85 2.86 16.97
CA ASP A 19 2.06 4.08 16.18
C ASP A 19 1.35 5.27 16.81
N LEU A 20 0.12 5.07 17.30
CA LEU A 20 -0.64 6.10 18.00
C LEU A 20 0.03 6.55 19.30
N ASP A 21 0.62 5.61 20.05
CA ASP A 21 1.35 5.93 21.28
C ASP A 21 2.65 6.69 20.96
N ALA A 22 3.27 6.41 19.81
CA ALA A 22 4.45 7.13 19.33
C ALA A 22 4.12 8.53 18.79
N LEU A 23 2.87 8.75 18.35
CA LEU A 23 2.38 10.08 18.03
C LEU A 23 2.19 10.87 19.33
N ASN A 24 2.96 11.93 19.51
CA ASN A 24 2.80 12.90 20.60
C ASN A 24 1.53 13.74 20.39
N LEU A 25 0.36 13.09 20.42
CA LEU A 25 -0.93 13.69 20.16
C LEU A 25 -1.27 14.73 21.24
N GLU A 26 -1.87 15.85 20.80
CA GLU A 26 -2.39 16.88 21.69
C GLU A 26 -3.50 16.30 22.58
N LYS A 27 -3.79 16.95 23.71
CA LYS A 27 -4.73 16.41 24.71
C LYS A 27 -6.11 16.06 24.13
N ASP A 28 -6.57 16.84 23.15
CA ASP A 28 -7.87 16.65 22.49
C ASP A 28 -7.84 15.55 21.41
N ASP A 29 -6.65 15.23 20.90
CA ASP A 29 -6.41 14.18 19.92
C ASP A 29 -6.24 12.78 20.55
N LYS A 30 -5.97 12.73 21.85
CA LYS A 30 -5.70 11.47 22.57
C LYS A 30 -6.92 10.56 22.60
N ILE A 31 -6.69 9.29 22.28
CA ILE A 31 -7.68 8.25 22.46
C ILE A 31 -7.87 8.04 23.95
N LYS A 32 -9.08 8.33 24.45
CA LYS A 32 -9.43 8.06 25.84
C LYS A 32 -9.43 6.55 26.05
N PRO A 33 -8.76 6.02 27.08
CA PRO A 33 -8.88 4.61 27.42
C PRO A 33 -10.34 4.34 27.78
N ASN A 34 -11.03 3.55 26.97
CA ASN A 34 -12.31 3.00 27.39
C ASN A 34 -12.02 2.00 28.51
N SER A 35 -12.79 2.06 29.59
CA SER A 35 -12.82 1.04 30.65
C SER A 35 -13.53 -0.23 30.15
N SER A 36 -13.17 -0.72 28.98
CA SER A 36 -13.87 -1.78 28.29
C SER A 36 -13.49 -3.14 28.88
N GLY A 37 -14.50 -4.00 29.07
CA GLY A 37 -14.33 -5.34 29.62
C GLY A 37 -13.42 -6.23 28.75
N ASN A 38 -13.03 -7.39 29.29
CA ASN A 38 -12.11 -8.30 28.61
C ASN A 38 -12.77 -9.18 27.54
N SER A 39 -14.04 -8.91 27.16
CA SER A 39 -14.79 -9.74 26.22
C SER A 39 -14.39 -9.48 24.76
N LYS A 40 -14.75 -10.41 23.86
CA LYS A 40 -14.52 -10.24 22.40
C LYS A 40 -15.25 -9.01 21.85
N LYS A 41 -16.48 -8.76 22.32
CA LYS A 41 -17.31 -7.63 21.89
C LYS A 41 -16.66 -6.30 22.24
N ASP A 42 -16.15 -6.20 23.46
CA ASP A 42 -15.48 -5.00 23.98
C ASP A 42 -14.24 -4.67 23.14
N LYS A 43 -13.40 -5.67 22.86
CA LYS A 43 -12.19 -5.52 22.04
C LYS A 43 -12.46 -5.02 20.62
N VAL A 44 -13.56 -5.45 20.01
CA VAL A 44 -14.01 -4.99 18.68
C VAL A 44 -14.53 -3.56 18.78
N SER A 45 -15.33 -3.26 19.80
CA SER A 45 -15.84 -1.90 20.07
C SER A 45 -14.71 -0.89 20.23
N ASP A 46 -13.64 -1.25 20.95
CA ASP A 46 -12.47 -0.38 21.11
C ASP A 46 -11.73 -0.12 19.81
N LEU A 47 -11.60 -1.14 18.96
CA LEU A 47 -10.97 -0.98 17.66
C LEU A 47 -11.78 -0.04 16.77
N ILE A 48 -13.11 -0.19 16.78
CA ILE A 48 -14.02 0.71 16.06
C ILE A 48 -13.89 2.14 16.58
N LEU A 49 -13.86 2.33 17.91
CA LEU A 49 -13.71 3.66 18.48
C LEU A 49 -12.37 4.29 18.12
N THR A 50 -11.29 3.51 18.20
CA THR A 50 -9.94 3.95 17.81
C THR A 50 -9.93 4.47 16.37
N VAL A 51 -10.47 3.68 15.43
CA VAL A 51 -10.56 4.09 14.02
C VAL A 51 -11.43 5.34 13.84
N LYS A 52 -12.56 5.43 14.55
CA LYS A 52 -13.41 6.63 14.52
C LYS A 52 -12.66 7.86 15.00
N THR A 53 -11.94 7.78 16.12
CA THR A 53 -11.17 8.90 16.67
C THR A 53 -10.09 9.36 15.70
N ILE A 54 -9.35 8.44 15.08
CA ILE A 54 -8.34 8.78 14.06
C ILE A 54 -8.97 9.61 12.94
N LEU A 55 -10.09 9.14 12.39
CA LEU A 55 -10.76 9.80 11.27
C LEU A 55 -11.40 11.13 11.66
N SER A 56 -12.02 11.22 12.84
CA SER A 56 -12.66 12.44 13.33
C SER A 56 -11.63 13.55 13.58
N ASN A 57 -10.46 13.18 14.11
CA ASN A 57 -9.39 14.12 14.44
C ASN A 57 -8.41 14.34 13.27
N LYS A 58 -8.65 13.72 12.11
CA LYS A 58 -7.80 13.80 10.91
C LYS A 58 -6.34 13.38 11.16
N ILE A 59 -6.14 12.42 12.07
CA ILE A 59 -4.82 11.93 12.50
C ILE A 59 -4.24 10.96 11.46
N GLU A 60 -5.03 10.46 10.51
CA GLU A 60 -4.58 9.52 9.47
C GLU A 60 -3.36 10.03 8.69
N SER A 61 -3.24 11.34 8.53
CA SER A 61 -2.11 11.99 7.85
C SER A 61 -0.81 11.97 8.67
N LYS A 62 -0.90 11.84 10.00
CA LYS A 62 0.23 11.76 10.92
C LYS A 62 0.74 10.31 11.09
N LEU A 63 -0.09 9.31 10.77
CA LEU A 63 0.30 7.90 10.87
C LEU A 63 1.29 7.51 9.75
N PRO A 64 2.20 6.56 10.01
CA PRO A 64 3.08 6.03 8.97
C PRO A 64 2.30 5.46 7.78
N GLN A 65 2.85 5.64 6.58
CA GLN A 65 2.31 4.99 5.39
C GLN A 65 2.83 3.55 5.32
N TYR A 66 1.91 2.60 5.17
CA TYR A 66 2.23 1.18 4.98
C TYR A 66 1.96 0.75 3.53
N ALA A 67 2.88 -0.04 2.98
CA ALA A 67 2.67 -0.74 1.72
C ALA A 67 2.16 -2.16 2.01
N ALA A 68 1.09 -2.57 1.34
CA ALA A 68 0.63 -3.95 1.40
C ALA A 68 1.55 -4.83 0.55
N LEU A 69 2.32 -5.71 1.21
CA LEU A 69 3.17 -6.68 0.51
C LEU A 69 2.34 -7.73 -0.23
N ASN A 70 1.22 -8.15 0.37
CA ASN A 70 0.33 -9.15 -0.22
C ASN A 70 -0.86 -8.48 -0.93
N LEU A 71 -0.78 -8.40 -2.26
CA LEU A 71 -1.82 -7.80 -3.10
C LEU A 71 -3.17 -8.54 -3.02
N PHE A 72 -3.18 -9.83 -2.67
CA PHE A 72 -4.42 -10.58 -2.47
C PHE A 72 -5.19 -10.17 -1.20
N LYS A 73 -4.51 -9.44 -0.30
CA LYS A 73 -5.10 -8.81 0.89
C LYS A 73 -5.42 -7.31 0.67
N ILE A 74 -5.48 -6.81 -0.58
CA ILE A 74 -6.09 -5.50 -0.91
C ILE A 74 -7.56 -5.66 -1.38
N PRO A 75 -8.55 -4.98 -0.76
CA PRO A 75 -9.96 -5.13 -1.11
C PRO A 75 -10.20 -4.95 -2.61
N SER A 76 -11.06 -5.78 -3.21
CA SER A 76 -11.28 -5.85 -4.67
C SER A 76 -11.58 -4.49 -5.31
N SER A 77 -12.35 -3.63 -4.64
CA SER A 77 -12.67 -2.28 -5.12
C SER A 77 -11.44 -1.37 -5.28
N LYS A 78 -10.42 -1.55 -4.45
CA LYS A 78 -9.13 -0.84 -4.57
C LYS A 78 -8.16 -1.58 -5.50
N LYS A 79 -8.32 -2.90 -5.62
CA LYS A 79 -7.48 -3.76 -6.47
C LYS A 79 -7.61 -3.41 -7.95
N ALA A 80 -8.82 -3.22 -8.47
CA ALA A 80 -9.04 -2.89 -9.88
C ALA A 80 -8.34 -1.58 -10.32
N LYS A 81 -8.38 -0.54 -9.47
CA LYS A 81 -7.66 0.71 -9.73
C LYS A 81 -6.15 0.50 -9.73
N PHE A 82 -5.63 -0.34 -8.83
CA PHE A 82 -4.22 -0.67 -8.78
C PHE A 82 -3.76 -1.48 -10.00
N GLU A 83 -4.54 -2.50 -10.40
CA GLU A 83 -4.29 -3.31 -11.60
C GLU A 83 -4.23 -2.41 -12.85
N SER A 84 -5.18 -1.49 -13.02
CA SER A 84 -5.16 -0.55 -14.14
C SER A 84 -3.92 0.36 -14.16
N ILE A 85 -3.48 0.88 -13.01
CA ILE A 85 -2.26 1.70 -12.91
C ILE A 85 -1.01 0.86 -13.23
N LEU A 86 -0.98 -0.39 -12.77
CA LEU A 86 0.12 -1.30 -13.02
C LEU A 86 0.21 -1.65 -14.52
N ASP A 87 -0.91 -1.96 -15.15
CA ASP A 87 -0.98 -2.25 -16.59
C ASP A 87 -0.51 -1.06 -17.42
N GLU A 88 -0.92 0.17 -17.09
CA GLU A 88 -0.46 1.37 -17.78
C GLU A 88 1.07 1.55 -17.68
N LYS A 89 1.63 1.32 -16.47
CA LYS A 89 3.08 1.41 -16.24
C LYS A 89 3.85 0.32 -16.97
N LEU A 90 3.33 -0.90 -16.99
CA LEU A 90 3.95 -2.02 -17.71
C LEU A 90 3.95 -1.77 -19.22
N LYS A 91 2.84 -1.25 -19.76
CA LYS A 91 2.76 -0.90 -21.18
C LYS A 91 3.78 0.17 -21.58
N LYS A 92 3.91 1.24 -20.78
CA LYS A 92 4.95 2.27 -21.00
C LYS A 92 6.37 1.70 -20.96
N LEU A 93 6.62 0.75 -20.06
CA LEU A 93 7.91 0.09 -19.97
C LEU A 93 8.19 -0.78 -21.20
N GLU A 94 7.18 -1.51 -21.69
CA GLU A 94 7.28 -2.29 -22.93
C GLU A 94 7.57 -1.42 -24.15
N GLU A 95 6.90 -0.26 -24.27
CA GLU A 95 7.16 0.74 -25.31
C GLU A 95 8.63 1.20 -25.31
N LEU A 96 9.17 1.54 -24.14
CA LEU A 96 10.59 1.93 -23.99
C LEU A 96 11.55 0.80 -24.41
N PHE A 97 11.25 -0.45 -24.04
CA PHE A 97 12.08 -1.58 -24.46
C PHE A 97 12.06 -1.79 -25.98
N ILE A 98 10.92 -1.56 -26.63
CA ILE A 98 10.80 -1.66 -28.09
C ILE A 98 11.60 -0.55 -28.77
N GLU A 99 11.52 0.69 -28.28
CA GLU A 99 12.28 1.83 -28.81
C GLU A 99 13.79 1.56 -28.72
N GLU A 100 14.29 1.18 -27.54
CA GLU A 100 15.71 0.87 -27.35
C GLU A 100 16.19 -0.30 -28.24
N ARG A 101 15.37 -1.34 -28.37
CA ARG A 101 15.67 -2.46 -29.28
C ARG A 101 15.79 -1.99 -30.73
N ASN A 102 14.95 -1.04 -31.16
CA ASN A 102 15.00 -0.52 -32.52
C ASN A 102 16.26 0.33 -32.74
N ILE A 103 16.62 1.19 -31.78
CA ILE A 103 17.87 1.96 -31.81
C ILE A 103 19.08 1.02 -31.91
N PHE A 104 19.12 -0.02 -31.07
CA PHE A 104 20.20 -1.01 -31.10
C PHE A 104 20.29 -1.71 -32.46
N ARG A 105 19.14 -2.06 -33.06
CA ARG A 105 19.09 -2.68 -34.39
C ARG A 105 19.65 -1.75 -35.47
N GLU A 106 19.32 -0.47 -35.44
CA GLU A 106 19.84 0.52 -36.39
C GLU A 106 21.37 0.61 -36.29
N ILE A 107 21.91 0.74 -35.06
CA ILE A 107 23.36 0.77 -34.82
C ILE A 107 24.06 -0.47 -35.39
N VAL A 108 23.50 -1.66 -35.16
CA VAL A 108 24.06 -2.92 -35.66
C VAL A 108 24.02 -2.98 -37.20
N ASN A 109 22.91 -2.55 -37.81
CA ASN A 109 22.76 -2.54 -39.26
C ASN A 109 23.76 -1.59 -39.91
N ASP A 110 23.92 -0.38 -39.37
CA ASP A 110 24.90 0.60 -39.87
C ASP A 110 26.33 0.07 -39.74
N ALA A 111 26.66 -0.60 -38.63
CA ALA A 111 27.95 -1.23 -38.45
C ALA A 111 28.19 -2.38 -39.45
N ALA A 112 27.16 -3.15 -39.81
CA ALA A 112 27.26 -4.23 -40.79
C ALA A 112 27.45 -3.70 -42.23
N ILE A 113 26.79 -2.61 -42.59
CA ILE A 113 26.94 -1.95 -43.90
C ILE A 113 28.35 -1.38 -44.05
N ASN A 114 28.87 -0.70 -43.02
CA ASN A 114 30.18 -0.07 -43.06
C ASN A 114 31.37 -1.06 -43.06
N ASN A 115 31.15 -2.32 -42.65
CA ASN A 115 32.16 -3.38 -42.65
C ASN A 115 32.00 -4.39 -43.80
N SER A 116 31.09 -4.14 -44.74
CA SER A 116 30.94 -5.02 -45.91
C SER A 116 32.17 -4.90 -46.84
N PRO A 117 32.79 -6.02 -47.27
CA PRO A 117 33.97 -5.98 -48.14
C PRO A 117 33.62 -5.34 -49.49
N LYS A 118 34.49 -4.46 -49.99
CA LYS A 118 34.41 -3.91 -51.36
C LYS A 118 34.65 -4.99 -52.42
#